data_AF-A0A420XW15-F1
#
_entry.id   AF-A0A420XW15-F1
#
_cell.length_a   1.000
_cell.length_b   1.000
_cell.length_c   1.000
_cell.angle_alpha   90.00
_cell.angle_beta   90.00
_cell.angle_gamma   90.00
#
_symmetry.space_group_name_H-M   'P 1'
#
loop_
_entity.id
_entity.type
_entity.pdbx_description
1 polymer ?
#
loop_
_entity_poly.entity_id
_entity_poly.type
_entity_poly.pdbx_seq_one_letter_code
_entity_poly.pdbx_strand_id
1 'polypeptide(L)'
;MDNGRDPDVDEAPKQIRSWRESWYMLLSTRKEAIAKLNWACSKGSSSEGTNLDFVRAVSVSDAFVSGERHSRISLTLPSSITATVGHGIPKSGPMDSLSARVANLLVGNPEGKEVLEITILGPEVLSTAAAVVAICGADVRITIDGGDRPMRSTLVMRTGQALEFGQV
;
A
#
# COMPACT_ATOMS: atom_id res chain seq x y z
N MET A 1 -49.96 16.38 -11.31
CA MET A 1 -49.02 15.28 -11.06
C MET A 1 -47.82 15.92 -10.41
N ASP A 2 -47.82 15.89 -9.07
CA ASP A 2 -46.81 16.46 -8.19
C ASP A 2 -45.67 15.46 -8.10
N ASN A 3 -44.49 15.81 -8.61
CA ASN A 3 -43.29 14.97 -8.47
C ASN A 3 -42.69 15.30 -7.10
N GLY A 4 -43.20 14.61 -6.07
CA GLY A 4 -42.74 14.71 -4.70
C GLY A 4 -41.23 14.63 -4.60
N ARG A 5 -40.61 15.76 -4.23
CA ARG A 5 -39.21 15.83 -3.81
C ARG A 5 -39.14 15.14 -2.43
N ASP A 6 -38.36 14.06 -2.36
CA ASP A 6 -38.15 13.28 -1.15
C ASP A 6 -37.67 14.20 0.00
N PRO A 7 -38.43 14.35 1.10
CA PRO A 7 -38.12 15.29 2.17
C PRO A 7 -36.88 14.90 2.99
N ASP A 8 -36.34 13.70 2.80
CA ASP A 8 -35.20 13.17 3.59
C ASP A 8 -33.82 13.56 3.03
N VAL A 9 -33.77 14.27 1.90
CA VAL A 9 -32.50 14.72 1.29
C VAL A 9 -31.94 16.00 1.93
N ASP A 10 -32.74 16.71 2.74
CA ASP A 10 -32.35 18.00 3.35
C ASP A 10 -31.85 17.92 4.82
N GLU A 11 -31.92 16.74 5.44
CA GLU A 11 -31.45 16.51 6.81
C GLU A 11 -30.08 15.82 6.87
N ALA A 12 -29.06 16.44 6.27
CA ALA A 12 -27.69 16.11 6.63
C ALA A 12 -27.49 16.41 8.14
N PRO A 13 -26.96 15.45 8.95
CA PRO A 13 -26.71 15.62 10.37
C PRO A 13 -26.06 16.97 10.69
N LYS A 14 -26.49 17.66 11.75
CA LYS A 14 -25.98 19.00 12.14
C LYS A 14 -24.45 19.08 12.20
N GLN A 15 -23.79 17.96 12.50
CA GLN A 15 -22.35 17.79 12.43
C GLN A 15 -21.81 17.98 11.00
N ILE A 16 -22.42 17.37 9.99
CA ILE A 16 -22.02 17.54 8.57
C ILE A 16 -22.26 18.98 8.07
N ARG A 17 -23.30 19.68 8.54
CA ARG A 17 -23.49 21.12 8.23
C ARG A 17 -22.42 22.01 8.87
N SER A 18 -22.03 21.74 10.12
CA SER A 18 -20.90 22.43 10.78
C SER A 18 -19.59 22.24 10.01
N TRP A 19 -19.41 21.09 9.37
CA TRP A 19 -18.26 20.82 8.51
C TRP A 19 -18.40 21.62 7.21
N ARG A 20 -19.56 21.61 6.53
CA ARG A 20 -19.80 22.45 5.33
C ARG A 20 -19.46 23.94 5.54
N GLU A 21 -19.83 24.52 6.68
CA GLU A 21 -19.57 25.94 6.98
C GLU A 21 -18.09 26.24 7.28
N SER A 22 -17.37 25.34 7.97
CA SER A 22 -15.91 25.49 8.17
C SER A 22 -15.10 25.20 6.90
N TRP A 23 -15.62 24.35 6.01
CA TRP A 23 -14.97 23.96 4.76
C TRP A 23 -15.05 25.03 3.66
N TYR A 24 -16.01 25.95 3.76
CA TYR A 24 -16.17 27.11 2.87
C TYR A 24 -15.33 28.35 3.28
N MET A 25 -14.35 28.19 4.18
CA MET A 25 -13.21 29.12 4.21
C MET A 25 -12.45 28.94 2.91
N LEU A 26 -12.83 29.75 1.91
CA LEU A 26 -12.21 29.94 0.60
C LEU A 26 -10.70 29.75 0.72
N LEU A 27 -10.24 28.56 0.35
CA LEU A 27 -8.83 28.32 0.08
C LEU A 27 -8.43 29.34 -0.97
N SER A 28 -7.69 30.36 -0.55
CA SER A 28 -7.46 31.54 -1.39
C SER A 28 -6.48 31.19 -2.51
N THR A 29 -5.77 30.07 -2.36
CA THR A 29 -4.76 29.61 -3.31
C THR A 29 -4.85 28.11 -3.56
N ARG A 30 -4.47 27.71 -4.79
CA ARG A 30 -4.28 26.30 -5.20
C ARG A 30 -3.36 25.53 -4.25
N LYS A 31 -2.32 26.19 -3.75
CA LYS A 31 -1.30 25.61 -2.87
C LYS A 31 -1.90 25.16 -1.53
N GLU A 32 -2.78 25.97 -0.94
CA GLU A 32 -3.46 25.61 0.31
C GLU A 32 -4.46 24.47 0.10
N ALA A 33 -5.12 24.42 -1.06
CA ALA A 33 -6.04 23.34 -1.40
C ALA A 33 -5.33 21.99 -1.51
N ILE A 34 -4.17 21.96 -2.18
CA ILE A 34 -3.33 20.75 -2.29
C ILE A 34 -2.82 20.32 -0.90
N ALA A 35 -2.40 21.27 -0.07
CA ALA A 35 -1.95 20.96 1.29
C ALA A 35 -3.06 20.34 2.15
N LYS A 36 -4.29 20.86 2.08
CA LYS A 36 -5.45 20.27 2.77
C LYS A 36 -5.82 18.89 2.21
N LEU A 37 -5.73 18.69 0.89
CA LEU A 37 -5.98 17.40 0.25
C LEU A 37 -4.96 16.34 0.72
N ASN A 38 -3.67 16.68 0.73
CA ASN A 38 -2.61 15.79 1.21
C ASN A 38 -2.79 15.45 2.69
N TRP A 39 -3.16 16.44 3.51
CA TRP A 39 -3.48 16.21 4.93
C TRP A 39 -4.65 15.24 5.08
N ALA A 40 -5.76 15.45 4.36
CA ALA A 40 -6.92 14.56 4.42
C ALA A 40 -6.56 13.13 3.99
N CYS A 41 -5.80 12.97 2.90
CA CYS A 41 -5.37 11.67 2.41
C CYS A 41 -4.42 10.96 3.40
N SER A 42 -3.61 11.69 4.18
CA SER A 42 -2.75 11.11 5.22
C SER A 42 -3.51 10.62 6.45
N LYS A 43 -4.73 11.13 6.69
CA LYS A 43 -5.59 10.70 7.80
C LYS A 43 -6.42 9.45 7.48
N GLY A 44 -6.61 9.15 6.19
CA GLY A 44 -7.29 7.93 5.77
C GLY A 44 -6.43 6.69 6.00
N SER A 45 -7.02 5.61 6.51
CA SER A 45 -6.44 4.28 6.45
C SER A 45 -6.85 3.61 5.15
N SER A 46 -5.89 3.09 4.38
CA SER A 46 -6.17 2.26 3.21
C SER A 46 -6.57 0.86 3.68
N SER A 47 -7.82 0.47 3.46
CA SER A 47 -8.21 -0.94 3.43
C SER A 47 -8.02 -1.49 2.02
N GLU A 48 -8.01 -2.82 1.88
CA GLU A 48 -7.92 -3.48 0.58
C GLU A 48 -8.96 -2.92 -0.41
N GLY A 49 -8.52 -2.59 -1.62
CA GLY A 49 -9.38 -2.15 -2.73
C GLY A 49 -9.74 -0.66 -2.78
N THR A 50 -9.21 0.20 -1.89
CA THR A 50 -9.42 1.66 -2.00
C THR A 50 -8.45 2.31 -2.98
N ASN A 51 -8.87 3.39 -3.65
CA ASN A 51 -7.99 4.19 -4.51
C ASN A 51 -7.14 5.21 -3.73
N LEU A 52 -7.05 5.09 -2.40
CA LEU A 52 -6.45 6.10 -1.55
C LEU A 52 -4.97 6.33 -1.87
N ASP A 53 -4.22 5.25 -2.10
CA ASP A 53 -2.82 5.36 -2.45
C ASP A 53 -2.61 5.92 -3.86
N PHE A 54 -3.52 5.63 -4.80
CA PHE A 54 -3.55 6.27 -6.11
C PHE A 54 -3.79 7.79 -5.99
N VAL A 55 -4.78 8.19 -5.17
CA VAL A 55 -5.08 9.60 -4.93
C VAL A 55 -3.92 10.32 -4.26
N ARG A 56 -3.26 9.68 -3.28
CA ARG A 56 -2.03 10.19 -2.64
C ARG A 56 -0.92 10.42 -3.65
N ALA A 57 -0.70 9.44 -4.53
CA ALA A 57 0.36 9.52 -5.53
C ALA A 57 0.08 10.62 -6.57
N VAL A 58 -1.19 10.79 -6.98
CA VAL A 58 -1.61 11.89 -7.88
C VAL A 58 -1.46 13.24 -7.19
N SER A 59 -1.90 13.38 -5.93
CA SER A 59 -1.97 14.68 -5.24
C SER A 59 -0.60 15.30 -4.96
N VAL A 60 0.46 14.50 -4.88
CA VAL A 60 1.85 14.95 -4.70
C VAL A 60 2.64 15.08 -6.01
N SER A 61 2.07 14.64 -7.14
CA SER A 61 2.77 14.65 -8.43
C SER A 61 3.01 16.08 -8.94
N ASP A 62 4.16 16.29 -9.61
CA ASP A 62 4.51 17.60 -10.18
C ASP A 62 3.47 18.09 -11.19
N ALA A 63 2.86 17.19 -11.96
CA ALA A 63 1.77 17.52 -12.88
C ALA A 63 0.55 18.09 -12.13
N PHE A 64 0.15 17.46 -11.02
CA PHE A 64 -0.97 17.92 -10.21
C PHE A 64 -0.64 19.21 -9.43
N VAL A 65 0.61 19.39 -8.99
CA VAL A 65 1.04 20.59 -8.26
C VAL A 65 1.18 21.80 -9.19
N SER A 66 1.84 21.63 -10.34
CA SER A 66 2.04 22.67 -11.35
C SER A 66 0.77 23.06 -12.09
N GLY A 67 -0.21 22.14 -12.19
CA GLY A 67 -1.44 22.36 -12.95
C GLY A 67 -1.38 21.97 -14.41
N GLU A 68 -0.28 21.36 -14.83
CA GLU A 68 -0.18 20.71 -16.12
C GLU A 68 -1.08 19.48 -16.18
N ARG A 69 -1.98 19.43 -17.17
CA ARG A 69 -2.91 18.32 -17.37
C ARG A 69 -2.33 17.35 -18.38
N HIS A 70 -1.97 16.15 -17.93
CA HIS A 70 -1.58 15.05 -18.81
C HIS A 70 -2.61 13.91 -18.76
N SER A 71 -2.86 13.27 -19.90
CA SER A 71 -3.86 12.20 -20.05
C SER A 71 -3.36 10.80 -19.61
N ARG A 72 -2.08 10.66 -19.23
CA ARG A 72 -1.49 9.40 -18.76
C ARG A 72 -0.42 9.63 -17.69
N ILE A 73 -0.53 8.95 -16.55
CA ILE A 73 0.47 8.91 -15.46
C ILE A 73 0.44 7.47 -14.88
N SER A 74 1.60 6.91 -14.50
CA SER A 74 1.74 5.55 -13.93
C SER A 74 2.46 5.61 -12.57
N LEU A 75 1.94 4.95 -11.53
CA LEU A 75 2.41 5.03 -10.13
C LEU A 75 2.25 3.68 -9.37
N THR A 76 3.10 3.43 -8.36
CA THR A 76 3.19 2.17 -7.57
C THR A 76 2.94 2.41 -6.07
N LEU A 77 2.33 1.44 -5.36
CA LEU A 77 1.80 1.58 -3.99
C LEU A 77 2.36 0.52 -3.00
N PRO A 78 2.63 0.86 -1.72
CA PRO A 78 2.96 -0.11 -0.66
C PRO A 78 1.80 -0.40 0.32
N SER A 79 1.78 -1.58 0.96
CA SER A 79 0.80 -1.99 2.00
C SER A 79 1.46 -2.55 3.28
N SER A 80 0.83 -2.35 4.47
CA SER A 80 1.13 -3.09 5.72
C SER A 80 -0.08 -3.11 6.70
N ILE A 81 -0.20 -4.17 7.52
CA ILE A 81 -1.19 -4.39 8.60
C ILE A 81 -0.50 -5.05 9.83
N THR A 82 -0.88 -4.69 11.06
CA THR A 82 -0.52 -5.43 12.30
C THR A 82 -1.74 -5.58 13.23
N ALA A 83 -1.90 -6.75 13.87
CA ALA A 83 -3.01 -7.07 14.79
C ALA A 83 -2.55 -7.26 16.26
N THR A 84 -3.44 -7.01 17.23
CA THR A 84 -3.19 -7.03 18.69
C THR A 84 -3.62 -8.36 19.35
N VAL A 85 -2.96 -8.77 20.44
CA VAL A 85 -3.14 -10.07 21.14
C VAL A 85 -4.12 -10.00 22.34
N GLY A 86 -4.99 -11.01 22.48
CA GLY A 86 -5.84 -11.29 23.66
C GLY A 86 -7.20 -11.92 23.30
N HIS A 87 -7.72 -12.87 24.10
CA HIS A 87 -9.02 -13.59 23.98
C HIS A 87 -9.08 -14.91 23.16
N GLY A 88 -7.99 -15.68 23.09
CA GLY A 88 -7.97 -16.93 22.29
C GLY A 88 -7.69 -16.72 20.81
N ILE A 89 -7.33 -15.48 20.44
CA ILE A 89 -6.78 -15.15 19.13
C ILE A 89 -5.30 -15.58 19.14
N PRO A 90 -4.88 -16.50 18.25
CA PRO A 90 -3.50 -16.92 18.19
C PRO A 90 -2.60 -15.73 17.87
N LYS A 91 -1.38 -15.76 18.40
CA LYS A 91 -0.32 -14.83 18.02
C LYS A 91 0.09 -15.22 16.59
N SER A 92 -0.61 -14.68 15.59
CA SER A 92 -0.26 -14.82 14.17
C SER A 92 1.20 -14.40 13.94
N GLY A 93 1.69 -14.62 12.73
CA GLY A 93 3.06 -14.31 12.35
C GLY A 93 3.70 -15.51 11.70
N PRO A 94 5.02 -15.43 11.44
CA PRO A 94 5.70 -16.47 10.69
C PRO A 94 5.77 -17.77 11.50
N MET A 95 5.44 -18.89 10.86
CA MET A 95 5.60 -20.23 11.39
C MET A 95 7.07 -20.53 11.71
N ASP A 96 8.00 -20.05 10.88
CA ASP A 96 9.44 -20.03 11.15
C ASP A 96 9.93 -18.60 11.45
N SER A 97 9.89 -18.24 12.72
CA SER A 97 10.35 -16.93 13.20
C SER A 97 11.84 -16.67 12.97
N LEU A 98 12.69 -17.70 12.89
CA LEU A 98 14.12 -17.52 12.65
C LEU A 98 14.36 -17.10 11.20
N SER A 99 13.78 -17.82 10.24
CA SER A 99 13.90 -17.49 8.82
C SER A 99 13.32 -16.12 8.49
N ALA A 100 12.20 -15.74 9.11
CA ALA A 100 11.61 -14.41 8.96
C ALA A 100 12.54 -13.29 9.49
N ARG A 101 13.21 -13.50 10.62
CA ARG A 101 14.20 -12.54 11.15
C ARG A 101 15.40 -12.43 10.22
N VAL A 102 15.94 -13.54 9.75
CA VAL A 102 17.09 -13.55 8.82
C VAL A 102 16.73 -12.85 7.51
N ALA A 103 15.55 -13.09 6.95
CA ALA A 103 15.10 -12.41 5.73
C ALA A 103 15.06 -10.88 5.89
N ASN A 104 14.51 -10.39 7.00
CA ASN A 104 14.49 -8.96 7.31
C ASN A 104 15.90 -8.38 7.44
N LEU A 105 16.79 -9.06 8.16
CA LEU A 105 18.17 -8.60 8.34
C LEU A 105 18.94 -8.54 7.01
N LEU A 106 18.75 -9.52 6.12
CA LEU A 106 19.41 -9.56 4.81
C LEU A 106 19.02 -8.39 3.88
N VAL A 107 17.82 -7.83 4.05
CA VAL A 107 17.37 -6.65 3.29
C VAL A 107 17.58 -5.33 4.05
N GLY A 108 18.13 -5.38 5.26
CA GLY A 108 18.38 -4.20 6.10
C GLY A 108 17.18 -3.70 6.90
N ASN A 109 16.10 -4.48 6.99
CA ASN A 109 14.94 -4.16 7.81
C ASN A 109 15.20 -4.50 9.30
N PRO A 110 14.58 -3.76 10.24
CA PRO A 110 14.53 -4.17 11.63
C PRO A 110 13.94 -5.57 11.80
N GLU A 111 14.37 -6.28 12.84
CA GLU A 111 13.76 -7.56 13.19
C GLU A 111 12.26 -7.39 13.50
N GLY A 112 11.45 -8.35 13.07
CA GLY A 112 10.00 -8.34 13.31
C GLY A 112 9.20 -7.50 12.31
N LYS A 113 9.84 -6.97 11.25
CA LYS A 113 9.14 -6.44 10.09
C LYS A 113 8.36 -7.53 9.35
N GLU A 114 7.30 -7.09 8.69
CA GLU A 114 6.33 -7.93 8.01
C GLU A 114 7.01 -8.68 6.86
N VAL A 115 6.69 -9.97 6.73
CA VAL A 115 7.22 -10.86 5.71
C VAL A 115 6.08 -11.63 5.05
N LEU A 116 6.28 -12.03 3.80
CA LEU A 116 5.38 -12.96 3.12
C LEU A 116 5.77 -14.40 3.49
N GLU A 117 4.86 -15.12 4.13
CA GLU A 117 5.03 -16.56 4.37
C GLU A 117 4.53 -17.37 3.17
N ILE A 118 5.36 -18.30 2.71
CA ILE A 118 5.05 -19.21 1.60
C ILE A 118 5.08 -20.65 2.12
N THR A 119 4.02 -21.40 1.87
CA THR A 119 3.90 -22.81 2.25
C THR A 119 3.80 -23.68 1.00
N ILE A 120 4.74 -24.61 0.83
CA ILE A 120 4.80 -25.61 -0.26
C ILE A 120 5.11 -25.02 -1.66
N LEU A 121 4.30 -24.10 -2.17
CA LEU A 121 4.49 -23.51 -3.50
C LEU A 121 4.41 -21.98 -3.42
N GLY A 122 5.42 -21.30 -3.97
CA GLY A 122 5.47 -19.85 -4.01
C GLY A 122 4.71 -19.24 -5.18
N PRO A 123 4.11 -18.04 -5.01
CA PRO A 123 3.48 -17.31 -6.10
C PRO A 123 4.53 -16.70 -7.04
N GLU A 124 4.13 -16.38 -8.26
CA GLU A 124 4.90 -15.47 -9.10
C GLU A 124 4.70 -14.02 -8.61
N VAL A 125 5.79 -13.31 -8.35
CA VAL A 125 5.75 -11.94 -7.81
C VAL A 125 6.35 -10.97 -8.83
N LEU A 126 5.50 -10.11 -9.39
CA LEU A 126 5.92 -9.02 -10.26
C LEU A 126 6.31 -7.78 -9.43
N SER A 127 7.54 -7.33 -9.59
CA SER A 127 8.00 -6.07 -9.01
C SER A 127 7.39 -4.88 -9.75
N THR A 128 6.58 -4.09 -9.07
CA THR A 128 6.02 -2.83 -9.60
C THR A 128 6.94 -1.63 -9.37
N ALA A 129 7.99 -1.79 -8.56
CA ALA A 129 9.06 -0.83 -8.33
C ALA A 129 10.34 -1.55 -7.89
N ALA A 130 11.50 -0.98 -8.22
CA ALA A 130 12.78 -1.55 -7.81
C ALA A 130 12.81 -1.85 -6.30
N ALA A 131 13.17 -3.08 -5.95
CA ALA A 131 13.09 -3.62 -4.60
C ALA A 131 14.31 -4.48 -4.28
N VAL A 132 14.60 -4.58 -2.98
CA VAL A 132 15.58 -5.53 -2.45
C VAL A 132 14.81 -6.61 -1.72
N VAL A 133 15.03 -7.86 -2.07
CA VAL A 133 14.31 -9.02 -1.53
C VAL A 133 15.29 -10.06 -1.02
N ALA A 134 14.88 -10.85 -0.03
CA ALA A 134 15.61 -12.01 0.45
C ALA A 134 14.63 -13.15 0.69
N ILE A 135 15.01 -14.36 0.27
CA ILE A 135 14.21 -15.58 0.42
C ILE A 135 14.94 -16.50 1.39
N CYS A 136 14.26 -16.90 2.46
CA CYS A 136 14.78 -17.75 3.53
C CYS A 136 13.79 -18.88 3.84
N GLY A 137 14.19 -19.84 4.67
CA GLY A 137 13.37 -21.00 5.03
C GLY A 137 13.83 -22.28 4.34
N ALA A 138 12.86 -23.12 3.95
CA ALA A 138 13.10 -24.36 3.22
C ALA A 138 13.74 -24.09 1.85
N ASP A 139 14.60 -25.01 1.41
CA ASP A 139 15.27 -24.87 0.12
C ASP A 139 14.26 -24.97 -1.02
N VAL A 140 14.25 -23.94 -1.87
CA VAL A 140 13.41 -23.84 -3.06
C VAL A 140 14.23 -23.19 -4.17
N ARG A 141 14.07 -23.67 -5.40
CA ARG A 141 14.67 -23.01 -6.55
C ARG A 141 13.98 -21.66 -6.75
N ILE A 142 14.74 -20.58 -6.83
CA ILE A 142 14.22 -19.25 -7.13
C ILE A 142 14.83 -18.72 -8.41
N THR A 143 14.02 -18.06 -9.23
CA THR A 143 14.48 -17.39 -10.45
C THR A 143 13.98 -15.95 -10.49
N ILE A 144 14.77 -15.08 -11.11
CA ILE A 144 14.32 -13.73 -11.48
C ILE A 144 14.43 -13.63 -13.00
N ASP A 145 13.30 -13.43 -13.68
CA ASP A 145 13.16 -13.46 -15.14
C ASP A 145 13.83 -14.72 -15.76
N GLY A 146 13.61 -15.89 -15.14
CA GLY A 146 14.18 -17.17 -15.56
C GLY A 146 15.66 -17.40 -15.20
N GLY A 147 16.35 -16.41 -14.62
CA GLY A 147 17.72 -16.57 -14.13
C GLY A 147 17.77 -17.07 -12.69
N ASP A 148 18.41 -18.22 -12.45
CA ASP A 148 18.56 -18.81 -11.12
C ASP A 148 19.25 -17.87 -10.13
N ARG A 149 18.72 -17.82 -8.90
CA ARG A 149 19.26 -17.00 -7.81
C ARG A 149 19.55 -17.82 -6.54
N PRO A 150 20.55 -17.42 -5.75
CA PRO A 150 20.81 -18.06 -4.47
C PRO A 150 19.81 -17.61 -3.41
N MET A 151 19.28 -18.56 -2.65
CA MET A 151 18.54 -18.28 -1.41
C MET A 151 19.47 -17.70 -0.33
N ARG A 152 18.86 -17.17 0.75
CA ARG A 152 19.56 -16.64 1.94
C ARG A 152 20.59 -15.57 1.60
N SER A 153 20.30 -14.79 0.57
CA SER A 153 21.13 -13.70 0.08
C SER A 153 20.27 -12.49 -0.26
N THR A 154 20.90 -11.33 -0.36
CA THR A 154 20.27 -10.08 -0.76
C THR A 154 20.16 -10.04 -2.29
N LEU A 155 18.93 -10.04 -2.80
CA LEU A 155 18.64 -9.98 -4.23
C LEU A 155 18.05 -8.63 -4.59
N VAL A 156 18.50 -8.07 -5.72
CA VAL A 156 17.98 -6.81 -6.26
C VAL A 156 17.04 -7.12 -7.41
N MET A 157 15.79 -6.71 -7.27
CA MET A 157 14.78 -6.73 -8.33
C MET A 157 14.62 -5.32 -8.90
N ARG A 158 14.66 -5.20 -10.22
CA ARG A 158 14.30 -3.97 -10.93
C ARG A 158 12.78 -3.95 -11.16
N THR A 159 12.25 -2.75 -11.39
CA THR A 159 10.86 -2.57 -11.81
C THR A 159 10.56 -3.43 -13.04
N GLY A 160 9.45 -4.18 -12.98
CA GLY A 160 8.97 -5.05 -14.03
C GLY A 160 9.53 -6.47 -14.03
N GLN A 161 10.48 -6.80 -13.13
CA GLN A 161 11.02 -8.16 -13.04
C GLN A 161 10.07 -9.09 -12.27
N ALA A 162 10.01 -10.35 -12.69
CA ALA A 162 9.25 -11.40 -12.03
C ALA A 162 10.16 -12.28 -11.18
N LEU A 163 9.76 -12.53 -9.93
CA LEU A 163 10.35 -13.54 -9.06
C LEU A 163 9.47 -14.78 -9.09
N GLU A 164 10.07 -15.91 -9.45
CA GLU A 164 9.40 -17.20 -9.55
C GLU A 164 10.00 -18.20 -8.57
N PHE A 165 9.15 -19.09 -8.05
CA PHE A 165 9.54 -20.20 -7.19
C PHE A 165 9.32 -21.51 -7.93
N GLY A 166 10.37 -22.32 -8.04
CA GLY A 166 10.30 -23.65 -8.59
C GLY A 166 9.58 -24.63 -7.65
N GLN A 167 9.29 -25.82 -8.17
CA GLN A 167 8.83 -26.93 -7.33
C GLN A 167 9.98 -27.43 -6.44
N VAL A 168 9.63 -27.75 -5.19
CA VAL A 168 10.48 -28.47 -4.22
C VAL A 168 10.46 -29.95 -4.53
#